data_AF-A0A8S3G740-F1
#
_entry.id   AF-A0A8S3G740-F1
#
_cell.length_a   1.000
_cell.length_b   1.000
_cell.length_c   1.000
_cell.angle_alpha   90.00
_cell.angle_beta   90.00
_cell.angle_gamma   90.00
#
_symmetry.space_group_name_H-M   'P 1'
#
loop_
_entity.id
_entity.type
_entity.pdbx_description
1 polymer ?
#
loop_
_entity_poly.entity_id
_entity_poly.type
_entity_poly.pdbx_seq_one_letter_code
_entity_poly.pdbx_strand_id
1 'polypeptide(L)'
;MNNETAEAVQAALAEQANPKNISSFQRFFKMGKGEYAEGDIFIGVRVPANRIVAKRFSALPLLEIDRLLNSSIHEHRQAALFILVYRFLAASKASSRDDNLRTELSTFYINALKRGRVNNWDLVDLSAEHLLGAYLEDQSRQLLFDLASSTQLWERRAAIVATFAFIKRKDGSTTFELAKKLL
;
A
#
# COMPACT_ATOMS: atom_id res chain seq x y z
N MET A 1 -8.90 6.48 -27.16
CA MET A 1 -8.28 7.38 -26.16
C MET A 1 -7.85 6.51 -25.00
N ASN A 2 -6.59 6.60 -24.57
CA ASN A 2 -6.06 5.78 -23.48
C ASN A 2 -6.79 6.17 -22.20
N ASN A 3 -7.75 5.36 -21.75
CA ASN A 3 -8.52 5.59 -20.52
C ASN A 3 -7.71 5.25 -19.26
N GLU A 4 -6.39 5.11 -19.37
CA GLU A 4 -5.50 4.70 -18.28
C GLU A 4 -4.78 5.91 -17.71
N THR A 5 -5.54 6.82 -17.10
CA THR A 5 -4.98 7.99 -16.38
C THR A 5 -5.44 8.02 -14.93
N ALA A 6 -4.70 8.75 -14.10
CA ALA A 6 -5.08 8.98 -12.72
C ALA A 6 -6.46 9.63 -12.62
N GLU A 7 -6.76 10.61 -13.49
CA GLU A 7 -8.04 11.30 -13.52
C GLU A 7 -9.20 10.35 -13.81
N ALA A 8 -9.00 9.36 -14.69
CA ALA A 8 -10.02 8.35 -14.96
C ALA A 8 -10.31 7.46 -13.74
N VAL A 9 -9.27 7.11 -12.96
CA VAL A 9 -9.45 6.38 -11.69
C VAL A 9 -10.18 7.24 -10.67
N GLN A 10 -9.80 8.52 -10.54
CA GLN A 10 -10.43 9.46 -9.62
C GLN A 10 -11.92 9.65 -9.95
N ALA A 11 -12.26 9.81 -11.24
CA ALA A 11 -13.64 9.90 -11.69
C ALA A 11 -14.43 8.62 -11.35
N ALA A 12 -13.86 7.45 -11.62
CA ALA A 12 -14.50 6.17 -11.30
C ALA A 12 -14.70 5.98 -9.78
N LEU A 13 -13.80 6.47 -8.94
CA LEU A 13 -13.96 6.47 -7.48
C LEU A 13 -15.02 7.48 -7.02
N ALA A 14 -15.07 8.66 -7.64
CA ALA A 14 -16.07 9.68 -7.33
C ALA A 14 -17.50 9.18 -7.61
N GLU A 15 -17.71 8.37 -8.64
CA GLU A 15 -19.00 7.70 -8.90
C GLU A 15 -19.42 6.73 -7.79
N GLN A 16 -18.47 6.20 -7.03
CA GLN A 16 -18.71 5.28 -5.91
C GLN A 16 -18.74 6.01 -4.55
N ALA A 17 -18.50 7.31 -4.53
CA ALA A 17 -18.39 8.11 -3.32
C ALA A 17 -19.74 8.18 -2.60
N ASN A 18 -19.71 8.04 -1.28
CA ASN A 18 -20.90 8.19 -0.45
C ASN A 18 -20.54 8.97 0.82
N PRO A 19 -20.86 10.28 0.87
CA PRO A 19 -20.53 11.14 2.01
C PRO A 19 -21.04 10.64 3.36
N LYS A 20 -22.12 9.84 3.38
CA LYS A 20 -22.65 9.26 4.63
C LYS A 20 -21.65 8.33 5.31
N ASN A 21 -20.73 7.71 4.56
CA ASN A 21 -19.69 6.85 5.11
C ASN A 21 -18.57 7.63 5.83
N ILE A 22 -18.36 8.91 5.50
CA ILE A 22 -17.21 9.70 5.98
C ILE A 22 -17.24 9.85 7.51
N SER A 23 -18.42 10.06 8.09
CA SER A 23 -18.58 10.16 9.55
C SER A 23 -18.09 8.92 10.30
N SER A 24 -18.36 7.73 9.76
CA SER A 24 -17.86 6.45 10.29
C SER A 24 -16.35 6.33 10.11
N PHE A 25 -15.84 6.76 8.96
CA PHE A 25 -14.41 6.71 8.63
C PHE A 25 -13.58 7.61 9.55
N GLN A 26 -14.05 8.82 9.88
CA GLN A 26 -13.34 9.73 10.79
C GLN A 26 -12.99 9.08 12.13
N ARG A 27 -13.95 8.34 12.72
CA ARG A 27 -13.74 7.63 13.99
C ARG A 27 -12.80 6.44 13.82
N PHE A 28 -12.98 5.69 12.73
CA PHE A 28 -12.23 4.46 12.47
C PHE A 28 -10.77 4.72 12.11
N PHE A 29 -10.49 5.72 11.28
CA PHE A 29 -9.15 6.06 10.81
C PHE A 29 -8.38 6.99 11.74
N LYS A 30 -8.97 7.44 12.86
CA LYS A 30 -8.32 8.35 13.82
C LYS A 30 -7.90 9.66 13.14
N MET A 31 -8.86 10.36 12.54
CA MET A 31 -8.62 11.63 11.85
C MET A 31 -8.66 12.86 12.78
N GLY A 32 -8.59 12.63 14.10
CA GLY A 32 -8.62 13.70 15.11
C GLY A 32 -7.31 14.48 15.18
N LYS A 33 -7.33 15.65 15.81
CA LYS A 33 -6.13 16.42 16.08
C LYS A 33 -5.14 15.61 16.94
N GLY A 34 -3.87 15.55 16.53
CA GLY A 34 -2.81 14.80 17.19
C GLY A 34 -2.81 13.29 16.91
N GLU A 35 -3.77 12.80 16.13
CA GLU A 35 -3.83 11.39 15.72
C GLU A 35 -3.08 11.17 14.39
N TYR A 36 -2.77 9.92 14.09
CA TYR A 36 -1.90 9.57 12.97
C TYR A 36 -2.49 9.85 11.58
N ALA A 37 -3.81 10.02 11.46
CA ALA A 37 -4.49 10.38 10.21
C ALA A 37 -5.05 11.80 10.24
N GLU A 38 -4.53 12.68 11.12
CA GLU A 38 -4.87 14.10 11.10
C GLU A 38 -4.64 14.68 9.69
N GLY A 39 -5.67 15.32 9.13
CA GLY A 39 -5.60 15.95 7.80
C GLY A 39 -5.81 15.01 6.61
N ASP A 40 -6.05 13.72 6.82
CA ASP A 40 -6.44 12.81 5.74
C ASP A 40 -7.81 13.22 5.16
N ILE A 41 -8.06 13.00 3.86
CA ILE A 41 -9.32 13.40 3.20
C ILE A 41 -9.98 12.15 2.62
N PHE A 42 -11.21 11.87 3.00
CA PHE A 42 -11.97 10.73 2.51
C PHE A 42 -13.16 11.16 1.66
N ILE A 43 -13.42 10.43 0.58
CA ILE A 43 -14.62 10.61 -0.27
C ILE A 43 -15.72 9.59 0.04
N GLY A 44 -15.48 8.66 0.98
CA GLY A 44 -16.49 7.73 1.48
C GLY A 44 -16.68 6.48 0.61
N VAL A 45 -15.66 6.12 -0.19
CA VAL A 45 -15.68 4.90 -1.01
C VAL A 45 -15.31 3.71 -0.12
N ARG A 46 -16.13 2.66 -0.12
CA ARG A 46 -15.83 1.45 0.64
C ARG A 46 -14.78 0.60 -0.05
N VAL A 47 -13.97 -0.11 0.73
CA VAL A 47 -12.87 -0.98 0.24
C VAL A 47 -13.30 -1.93 -0.90
N PRO A 48 -14.45 -2.64 -0.84
CA PRO A 48 -14.87 -3.50 -1.94
C PRO A 48 -15.07 -2.75 -3.26
N ALA A 49 -15.69 -1.57 -3.23
CA ALA A 49 -15.89 -0.74 -4.42
C ALA A 49 -14.55 -0.19 -4.94
N ASN A 50 -13.66 0.25 -4.06
CA ASN A 50 -12.32 0.70 -4.43
C ASN A 50 -11.52 -0.42 -5.14
N ARG A 51 -11.55 -1.65 -4.60
CA ARG A 51 -10.89 -2.82 -5.23
C ARG A 51 -11.43 -3.09 -6.64
N ILE A 52 -12.75 -2.98 -6.85
CA ILE A 52 -13.36 -3.15 -8.18
C ILE A 52 -12.82 -2.10 -9.15
N VAL A 53 -12.78 -0.83 -8.74
CA VAL A 53 -12.22 0.25 -9.55
C VAL A 53 -10.74 -0.04 -9.84
N ALA A 54 -9.92 -0.22 -8.82
CA ALA A 54 -8.49 -0.51 -8.98
C ALA A 54 -8.21 -1.69 -9.92
N LYS A 55 -9.02 -2.76 -9.86
CA LYS A 55 -8.87 -3.93 -10.73
C LYS A 55 -9.09 -3.59 -12.22
N ARG A 56 -10.01 -2.68 -12.53
CA ARG A 56 -10.27 -2.22 -13.92
C ARG A 56 -9.09 -1.47 -14.51
N PHE A 57 -8.29 -0.81 -13.67
CA PHE A 57 -7.11 -0.03 -14.06
C PHE A 57 -5.80 -0.77 -13.75
N SER A 58 -5.77 -2.10 -13.85
CA SER A 58 -4.57 -2.88 -13.51
C SER A 58 -3.36 -2.61 -14.40
N ALA A 59 -3.57 -2.05 -15.59
CA ALA A 59 -2.51 -1.69 -16.54
C ALA A 59 -2.06 -0.21 -16.41
N LEU A 60 -2.56 0.53 -15.42
CA LEU A 60 -2.24 1.94 -15.21
C LEU A 60 -0.71 2.17 -15.16
N PRO A 61 -0.16 3.11 -15.95
CA PRO A 61 1.26 3.44 -15.93
C PRO A 61 1.75 3.87 -14.54
N LEU A 62 3.01 3.58 -14.20
CA LEU A 62 3.58 3.95 -12.89
C LEU A 62 3.54 5.46 -12.63
N LEU A 63 3.68 6.28 -13.66
CA LEU A 63 3.56 7.73 -13.55
C LEU A 63 2.17 8.16 -13.04
N GLU A 64 1.11 7.52 -13.55
CA GLU A 64 -0.27 7.80 -13.15
C GLU A 64 -0.58 7.22 -11.76
N ILE A 65 0.01 6.08 -11.41
CA ILE A 65 -0.02 5.55 -10.04
C ILE A 65 0.64 6.53 -9.06
N ASP A 66 1.77 7.16 -9.43
CA ASP A 66 2.43 8.15 -8.57
C ASP A 66 1.55 9.40 -8.39
N ARG A 67 0.83 9.84 -9.44
CA ARG A 67 -0.17 10.93 -9.31
C ARG A 67 -1.27 10.58 -8.30
N LEU A 68 -1.78 9.35 -8.31
CA LEU A 68 -2.77 8.90 -7.33
C LEU A 68 -2.20 8.86 -5.91
N LEU A 69 -0.96 8.38 -5.74
CA LEU A 69 -0.27 8.36 -4.43
C LEU A 69 0.00 9.76 -3.87
N ASN A 70 0.18 10.76 -4.73
CA ASN A 70 0.35 12.15 -4.33
C ASN A 70 -0.97 12.89 -4.07
N SER A 71 -2.12 12.27 -4.32
CA SER A 71 -3.41 12.86 -4.00
C SER A 71 -3.62 13.01 -2.50
N SER A 72 -4.29 14.08 -2.07
CA SER A 72 -4.72 14.25 -0.68
C SER A 72 -5.87 13.30 -0.29
N ILE A 73 -6.58 12.73 -1.27
CA ILE A 73 -7.71 11.84 -1.03
C ILE A 73 -7.19 10.43 -0.74
N HIS A 74 -7.59 9.88 0.40
CA HIS A 74 -7.21 8.58 0.89
C HIS A 74 -7.55 7.46 -0.11
N GLU A 75 -8.78 7.42 -0.60
CA GLU A 75 -9.22 6.33 -1.47
C GLU A 75 -8.50 6.32 -2.83
N HIS A 76 -7.95 7.45 -3.27
CA HIS A 76 -7.08 7.51 -4.46
C HIS A 76 -5.74 6.79 -4.20
N ARG A 77 -5.11 7.06 -3.06
CA ARG A 77 -3.85 6.42 -2.65
C ARG A 77 -4.07 4.93 -2.41
N GLN A 78 -5.19 4.56 -1.80
CA GLN A 78 -5.59 3.18 -1.61
C GLN A 78 -5.77 2.44 -2.95
N ALA A 79 -6.41 3.07 -3.94
CA ALA A 79 -6.55 2.50 -5.28
C ALA A 79 -5.19 2.25 -5.96
N ALA A 80 -4.28 3.22 -5.86
CA ALA A 80 -2.93 3.12 -6.40
C ALA A 80 -2.17 1.91 -5.83
N LEU A 81 -2.24 1.70 -4.52
CA LEU A 81 -1.61 0.55 -3.86
C LEU A 81 -2.29 -0.77 -4.24
N PHE A 82 -3.62 -0.83 -4.39
CA PHE A 82 -4.28 -2.03 -4.92
C PHE A 82 -3.80 -2.37 -6.33
N ILE A 83 -3.66 -1.38 -7.21
CA ILE A 83 -3.14 -1.58 -8.57
C ILE A 83 -1.72 -2.16 -8.51
N LEU A 84 -0.83 -1.56 -7.71
CA LEU A 84 0.54 -2.07 -7.53
C LEU A 84 0.55 -3.52 -7.03
N VAL A 85 -0.25 -3.84 -6.01
CA VAL A 85 -0.37 -5.20 -5.48
C VAL A 85 -0.87 -6.16 -6.56
N TYR A 86 -1.90 -5.80 -7.34
CA TYR A 86 -2.40 -6.65 -8.41
C TYR A 86 -1.35 -6.93 -9.47
N ARG A 87 -0.57 -5.92 -9.86
CA ARG A 87 0.55 -6.07 -10.80
C ARG A 87 1.64 -6.96 -10.23
N PHE A 88 2.01 -6.77 -8.97
CA PHE A 88 3.03 -7.57 -8.30
C PHE A 88 2.62 -9.04 -8.18
N LEU A 89 1.37 -9.30 -7.77
CA LEU A 89 0.85 -10.67 -7.68
C LEU A 89 0.81 -11.35 -9.04
N ALA A 90 0.47 -10.63 -10.12
CA ALA A 90 0.54 -11.16 -11.48
C ALA A 90 1.99 -11.50 -11.89
N ALA A 91 2.94 -10.61 -11.60
CA ALA A 91 4.37 -10.80 -11.86
C ALA A 91 5.02 -11.88 -10.98
N SER A 92 4.36 -12.28 -9.89
CA SER A 92 4.86 -13.32 -8.96
C SER A 92 4.31 -14.72 -9.26
N LYS A 93 3.41 -14.87 -10.24
CA LYS A 93 2.87 -16.18 -10.62
C LYS A 93 3.98 -17.07 -11.18
N ALA A 94 4.08 -18.31 -10.70
CA ALA A 94 5.11 -19.25 -11.15
C ALA A 94 5.16 -19.46 -12.68
N SER A 95 4.01 -19.43 -13.35
CA SER A 95 3.90 -19.60 -14.80
C SER A 95 4.39 -18.40 -15.63
N SER A 96 4.50 -17.22 -15.03
CA SER A 96 4.78 -15.95 -15.71
C SER A 96 5.60 -15.02 -14.83
N ARG A 97 6.55 -15.59 -14.09
CA ARG A 97 7.33 -14.84 -13.10
C ARG A 97 8.20 -13.81 -13.81
N ASP A 98 8.11 -12.56 -13.37
CA ASP A 98 8.88 -11.43 -13.89
C ASP A 98 9.57 -10.72 -12.72
N ASP A 99 10.83 -11.08 -12.48
CA ASP A 99 11.62 -10.53 -11.37
C ASP A 99 12.04 -9.07 -11.59
N ASN A 100 12.13 -8.62 -12.85
CA ASN A 100 12.41 -7.22 -13.17
C ASN A 100 11.23 -6.35 -12.75
N LEU A 101 10.01 -6.73 -13.15
CA LEU A 101 8.80 -6.02 -12.77
C LEU A 101 8.55 -6.09 -11.25
N ARG A 102 8.79 -7.25 -10.61
CA ARG A 102 8.70 -7.35 -9.13
C ARG A 102 9.65 -6.38 -8.43
N THR A 103 10.88 -6.26 -8.92
CA THR A 103 11.89 -5.33 -8.39
C THR A 103 11.47 -3.87 -8.61
N GLU A 104 10.98 -3.53 -9.79
CA GLU A 104 10.49 -2.18 -10.12
C GLU A 104 9.33 -1.77 -9.20
N LEU A 105 8.32 -2.63 -9.06
CA LEU A 105 7.13 -2.35 -8.23
C LEU A 105 7.48 -2.25 -6.73
N SER A 106 8.39 -3.10 -6.24
CA SER A 106 8.82 -3.07 -4.84
C SER A 106 9.64 -1.81 -4.54
N THR A 107 10.55 -1.44 -5.47
CA THR A 107 11.32 -0.19 -5.37
C THR A 107 10.40 1.03 -5.38
N PHE A 108 9.41 1.04 -6.28
CA PHE A 108 8.41 2.09 -6.35
C PHE A 108 7.62 2.23 -5.03
N TYR A 109 7.19 1.11 -4.45
CA TYR A 109 6.51 1.07 -3.15
C TYR A 109 7.39 1.63 -2.01
N ILE A 110 8.65 1.18 -1.91
CA ILE A 110 9.59 1.65 -0.88
C ILE A 110 9.79 3.17 -1.00
N ASN A 111 9.92 3.69 -2.21
CA ASN A 111 10.05 5.13 -2.45
C ASN A 111 8.76 5.89 -2.07
N ALA A 112 7.58 5.34 -2.33
CA ALA A 112 6.32 5.93 -1.89
C ALA A 112 6.19 5.94 -0.35
N LEU A 113 6.59 4.85 0.31
CA LEU A 113 6.61 4.72 1.77
C LEU A 113 7.52 5.76 2.41
N LYS A 114 8.78 5.85 1.98
CA LYS A 114 9.77 6.82 2.49
C LYS A 114 9.39 8.29 2.25
N ARG A 115 8.66 8.57 1.16
CA ARG A 115 8.09 9.90 0.88
C ARG A 115 6.82 10.21 1.70
N GLY A 116 6.39 9.31 2.57
CA GLY A 116 5.20 9.49 3.40
C GLY A 116 3.87 9.41 2.65
N ARG A 117 3.83 8.74 1.48
CA ARG A 117 2.60 8.55 0.69
C ARG A 117 1.79 7.33 1.12
N VAL A 118 2.45 6.38 1.79
CA VAL A 118 1.84 5.22 2.46
C VAL A 118 1.86 5.50 3.97
N ASN A 119 0.92 6.32 4.43
CA ASN A 119 0.95 6.92 5.77
C ASN A 119 -0.33 6.69 6.59
N ASN A 120 -0.96 5.53 6.40
CA ASN A 120 -2.09 5.08 7.20
C ASN A 120 -1.96 3.55 7.39
N TRP A 121 -2.52 3.02 8.47
CA TRP A 121 -2.36 1.62 8.82
C TRP A 121 -2.95 0.71 7.75
N ASP A 122 -4.08 1.07 7.15
CA ASP A 122 -4.72 0.26 6.13
C ASP A 122 -3.91 0.26 4.83
N LEU A 123 -3.33 1.42 4.46
CA LEU A 123 -2.45 1.55 3.30
C LEU A 123 -1.21 0.67 3.46
N VAL A 124 -0.62 0.62 4.66
CA VAL A 124 0.50 -0.29 4.96
C VAL A 124 0.03 -1.74 4.95
N ASP A 125 -1.02 -2.07 5.69
CA ASP A 125 -1.51 -3.44 5.89
C ASP A 125 -1.96 -4.10 4.59
N LEU A 126 -2.54 -3.35 3.66
CA LEU A 126 -2.98 -3.89 2.37
C LEU A 126 -1.82 -4.16 1.39
N SER A 127 -0.66 -3.53 1.60
CA SER A 127 0.41 -3.44 0.59
C SER A 127 1.72 -4.10 1.00
N ALA A 128 2.15 -3.91 2.26
CA ALA A 128 3.49 -4.26 2.73
C ALA A 128 3.76 -5.77 2.69
N GLU A 129 2.76 -6.61 2.97
CA GLU A 129 2.91 -8.07 2.85
C GLU A 129 3.38 -8.46 1.44
N HIS A 130 2.82 -7.82 0.41
CA HIS A 130 3.06 -8.21 -0.98
C HIS A 130 4.26 -7.46 -1.58
N LEU A 131 4.21 -6.12 -1.58
CA LEU A 131 5.19 -5.27 -2.26
C LEU A 131 6.53 -5.15 -1.52
N LEU A 132 6.60 -5.64 -0.29
CA LEU A 132 7.83 -5.68 0.50
C LEU A 132 8.11 -7.10 1.00
N GLY A 133 7.19 -7.71 1.73
CA GLY A 133 7.35 -9.05 2.30
C GLY A 133 7.64 -10.12 1.26
N ALA A 134 6.70 -10.37 0.35
CA ALA A 134 6.81 -11.39 -0.69
C ALA A 134 7.93 -11.11 -1.71
N TYR A 135 8.35 -9.85 -1.86
CA TYR A 135 9.56 -9.50 -2.63
C TYR A 135 10.84 -9.96 -1.90
N LEU A 136 10.91 -9.74 -0.60
CA LEU A 136 12.08 -10.04 0.23
C LEU A 136 12.24 -11.52 0.59
N GLU A 137 11.33 -12.39 0.18
CA GLU A 137 11.43 -13.84 0.42
C GLU A 137 12.72 -14.45 -0.15
N ASP A 138 13.13 -13.98 -1.32
CA ASP A 138 14.32 -14.44 -2.05
C ASP A 138 15.47 -13.41 -1.99
N GLN A 139 15.38 -12.41 -1.11
CA GLN A 139 16.33 -11.29 -1.00
C GLN A 139 16.86 -11.13 0.43
N SER A 140 17.83 -10.24 0.61
CA SER A 140 18.28 -9.83 1.94
C SER A 140 17.15 -9.15 2.71
N ARG A 141 16.88 -9.62 3.93
CA ARG A 141 15.87 -9.04 4.84
C ARG A 141 16.36 -7.77 5.54
N GLN A 142 17.60 -7.33 5.32
CA GLN A 142 18.22 -6.17 5.97
C GLN A 142 17.34 -4.91 5.88
N LEU A 143 16.67 -4.70 4.74
CA LEU A 143 15.75 -3.58 4.55
C LEU A 143 14.67 -3.49 5.63
N LEU A 144 14.16 -4.62 6.13
CA LEU A 144 13.16 -4.61 7.21
C LEU A 144 13.74 -4.10 8.52
N PHE A 145 15.00 -4.41 8.82
CA PHE A 145 15.69 -3.92 10.01
C PHE A 145 15.99 -2.42 9.90
N ASP A 146 16.35 -1.94 8.71
CA ASP A 146 16.56 -0.52 8.44
C ASP A 146 15.26 0.27 8.64
N LEU A 147 14.15 -0.22 8.06
CA LEU A 147 12.82 0.37 8.23
C LEU A 147 12.32 0.32 9.68
N ALA A 148 12.58 -0.77 10.41
CA ALA A 148 12.24 -0.88 11.83
C ALA A 148 13.06 0.06 12.72
N SER A 149 14.24 0.49 12.28
CA SER A 149 15.07 1.48 12.99
C SER A 149 14.72 2.93 12.63
N SER A 150 13.80 3.14 11.67
CA SER A 150 13.37 4.47 11.24
C SER A 150 12.60 5.21 12.33
N THR A 151 12.73 6.55 12.36
CA THR A 151 11.89 7.41 13.21
C THR A 151 10.46 7.51 12.68
N GLN A 152 10.22 7.15 11.42
CA GLN A 152 8.90 7.21 10.80
C GLN A 152 8.02 6.01 11.21
N LEU A 153 6.85 6.29 11.78
CA LEU A 153 5.90 5.27 12.26
C LEU A 153 5.54 4.25 11.17
N TRP A 154 5.27 4.74 9.95
CA TRP A 154 4.78 3.90 8.86
C TRP A 154 5.85 2.99 8.27
N GLU A 155 7.12 3.43 8.27
CA GLU A 155 8.25 2.58 7.92
C GLU A 155 8.41 1.43 8.93
N ARG A 156 8.34 1.74 10.24
CA ARG A 156 8.38 0.74 11.31
C ARG A 156 7.22 -0.26 11.22
N ARG A 157 6.00 0.23 10.95
CA ARG A 157 4.83 -0.64 10.74
C ARG A 157 5.03 -1.53 9.52
N ALA A 158 5.46 -0.98 8.39
CA ALA A 158 5.68 -1.74 7.16
C ALA A 158 6.72 -2.85 7.37
N ALA A 159 7.78 -2.59 8.13
CA ALA A 159 8.79 -3.59 8.47
C ALA A 159 8.19 -4.83 9.15
N ILE A 160 7.30 -4.64 10.12
CA ILE A 160 6.63 -5.74 10.82
C ILE A 160 5.58 -6.41 9.94
N VAL A 161 4.70 -5.63 9.31
CA VAL A 161 3.60 -6.17 8.49
C VAL A 161 4.14 -6.99 7.31
N ALA A 162 5.24 -6.57 6.69
CA ALA A 162 5.89 -7.32 5.61
C ALA A 162 6.23 -8.77 6.02
N THR A 163 6.52 -9.03 7.29
CA THR A 163 6.86 -10.38 7.77
C THR A 163 5.71 -11.39 7.70
N PHE A 164 4.46 -10.94 7.48
CA PHE A 164 3.33 -11.86 7.23
C PHE A 164 3.60 -12.79 6.04
N ALA A 165 4.34 -12.34 5.03
CA ALA A 165 4.74 -13.20 3.90
C ALA A 165 5.57 -14.41 4.38
N PHE A 166 6.53 -14.18 5.28
CA PHE A 166 7.38 -15.23 5.83
C PHE A 166 6.61 -16.14 6.79
N ILE A 167 5.74 -15.56 7.63
CA ILE A 167 4.90 -16.33 8.56
C ILE A 167 3.99 -17.31 7.80
N LYS A 168 3.40 -16.88 6.67
CA LYS A 168 2.59 -17.76 5.81
C LYS A 168 3.39 -18.93 5.25
N ARG A 169 4.72 -18.82 5.19
CA ARG A 169 5.67 -19.87 4.81
C ARG A 169 6.29 -20.58 6.02
N LYS A 170 5.72 -20.42 7.21
CA LYS A 170 6.16 -21.00 8.50
C LYS A 170 7.52 -20.49 8.98
N ASP A 171 7.94 -19.32 8.54
CA ASP A 171 9.15 -18.65 9.03
C ASP A 171 8.77 -17.39 9.83
N GLY A 172 8.78 -17.52 11.16
CA GLY A 172 8.54 -16.40 12.09
C GLY A 172 9.81 -15.73 12.62
N SER A 173 11.00 -16.16 12.20
CA SER A 173 12.28 -15.71 12.78
C SER A 173 12.42 -14.19 12.73
N THR A 174 12.27 -13.63 11.53
CA THR A 174 12.36 -12.18 11.27
C THR A 174 11.35 -11.39 12.12
N THR A 175 10.12 -11.88 12.26
CA THR A 175 9.09 -11.19 13.06
C THR A 175 9.53 -11.09 14.52
N PHE A 176 10.05 -12.16 15.10
CA PHE A 176 10.51 -12.15 16.49
C PHE A 176 11.74 -11.26 16.69
N GLU A 177 12.66 -11.24 15.73
CA GLU A 177 13.83 -10.36 15.78
C GLU A 177 13.46 -8.88 15.69
N LEU A 178 12.55 -8.52 14.78
CA LEU A 178 12.06 -7.14 14.65
C LEU A 178 11.22 -6.73 15.86
N ALA A 179 10.38 -7.62 16.40
CA ALA A 179 9.56 -7.34 17.59
C ALA A 179 10.44 -6.92 18.77
N LYS A 180 11.58 -7.58 19.00
CA LYS A 180 12.53 -7.20 20.06
C LYS A 180 13.12 -5.80 19.90
N LYS A 181 13.18 -5.27 18.68
CA LYS A 181 13.70 -3.92 18.39
C LYS A 181 12.65 -2.81 18.52
N LEU A 182 11.37 -3.17 18.48
CA LEU A 182 10.25 -2.22 18.47
C LEU A 182 9.47 -2.16 19.79
N LEU A 183 9.82 -3.01 20.76
CA LEU A 183 9.37 -2.96 22.15
C LEU A 183 10.31 -2.06 22.97
#